data_AF-A0A077M1H8-F1
#
_entry.id   AF-A0A077M1H8-F1
#
_cell.length_a   1.000
_cell.length_b   1.000
_cell.length_c   1.000
_cell.angle_alpha   90.00
_cell.angle_beta   90.00
_cell.angle_gamma   90.00
#
_symmetry.space_group_name_H-M   'P 1'
#
loop_
_entity.id
_entity.type
_entity.pdbx_description
1 polymer ?
#
loop_
_entity_poly.entity_id
_entity_poly.type
_entity_poly.pdbx_seq_one_letter_code
_entity_poly.pdbx_strand_id
1 'polypeptide(L)'
;MSTEITVTMTPRTVQCLIASASRLHALHCVVTSDATCRPVVWWQADAMPRMTVGWSREVGAFTASSPVAAGTPVRPGFTTPVPPGELLRVGAGGIGEVLREGYPGVVAFLNTTTSPFVVGLAAVPDGAREPRPICATTLHGRILQTLRPAGRVLLVFTSGRLAVGTVVGDDVASEPGCYSPALLVDVDPDEERQVAYDIDEGWSTDDDGSWATPLPATADLLAAAVRPTLGPQTRGPGTSGPAGGP
;
A
#
# COMPACT_ATOMS: atom_id res chain seq x y z
N MET A 1 -6.89 -13.70 -11.09
CA MET A 1 -6.98 -14.39 -9.80
C MET A 1 -6.84 -13.32 -8.73
N SER A 2 -7.65 -13.38 -7.67
CA SER A 2 -7.83 -12.33 -6.66
C SER A 2 -7.36 -12.85 -5.30
N THR A 3 -6.83 -11.94 -4.48
CA THR A 3 -6.43 -12.19 -3.11
C THR A 3 -7.49 -11.59 -2.17
N GLU A 4 -7.86 -12.30 -1.09
CA GLU A 4 -8.93 -11.86 -0.20
C GLU A 4 -8.57 -12.04 1.29
N ILE A 5 -8.97 -11.07 2.12
CA ILE A 5 -9.06 -11.24 3.58
C ILE A 5 -10.51 -11.05 4.02
N THR A 6 -11.12 -12.09 4.57
CA THR A 6 -12.41 -12.03 5.25
C THR A 6 -12.20 -11.69 6.73
N VAL A 7 -12.84 -10.62 7.21
CA VAL A 7 -12.91 -10.23 8.62
C VAL A 7 -14.29 -10.57 9.16
N THR A 8 -14.34 -11.32 10.26
CA THR A 8 -15.59 -11.67 10.96
C THR A 8 -15.64 -11.03 12.34
N MET A 9 -16.84 -10.63 12.76
CA MET A 9 -17.06 -9.95 14.04
C MET A 9 -18.39 -10.39 14.66
N THR A 10 -18.45 -10.36 15.99
CA THR A 10 -19.71 -10.58 16.71
C THR A 10 -20.66 -9.39 16.52
N PRO A 11 -21.99 -9.57 16.66
CA PRO A 11 -22.94 -8.46 16.61
C PRO A 11 -22.65 -7.37 17.67
N ARG A 12 -22.16 -7.76 18.86
CA ARG A 12 -21.75 -6.82 19.91
C ARG A 12 -20.60 -5.94 19.43
N THR A 13 -19.54 -6.54 18.90
CA THR A 13 -18.38 -5.82 18.37
C THR A 13 -18.78 -4.83 17.29
N VAL A 14 -19.63 -5.25 16.34
CA VAL A 14 -20.14 -4.37 15.28
C VAL A 14 -20.92 -3.19 15.85
N GLN A 15 -21.80 -3.41 16.82
CA GLN A 15 -22.57 -2.33 17.46
C GLN A 15 -21.66 -1.33 18.17
N CYS A 16 -20.65 -1.80 18.89
CA CYS A 16 -19.70 -0.92 19.58
C CYS A 16 -18.84 -0.11 18.59
N LEU A 17 -18.39 -0.71 17.49
CA LEU A 17 -17.64 -0.01 16.44
C LEU A 17 -18.50 1.05 15.74
N ILE A 18 -19.77 0.74 15.43
CA ILE A 18 -20.71 1.71 14.87
C ILE A 18 -20.93 2.87 15.86
N ALA A 19 -21.15 2.58 17.14
CA ALA A 19 -21.38 3.58 18.17
C ALA A 19 -20.17 4.51 18.38
N SER A 20 -18.95 4.01 18.17
CA SER A 20 -17.72 4.80 18.22
C SER A 20 -17.32 5.43 16.88
N ALA A 21 -18.18 5.31 15.86
CA ALA A 21 -17.92 5.75 14.48
C ALA A 21 -16.63 5.16 13.89
N SER A 22 -16.25 3.95 14.31
CA SER A 22 -15.05 3.26 13.85
C SER A 22 -15.27 2.56 12.52
N ARG A 23 -14.25 2.61 11.67
CA ARG A 23 -14.20 1.97 10.35
C ARG A 23 -12.96 1.12 10.22
N LEU A 24 -13.07 0.02 9.46
CA LEU A 24 -11.89 -0.75 9.08
C LEU A 24 -11.17 -0.02 7.96
N HIS A 25 -9.87 0.16 8.13
CA HIS A 25 -8.97 0.65 7.11
C HIS A 25 -7.96 -0.45 6.76
N ALA A 26 -7.61 -0.52 5.48
CA ALA A 26 -6.55 -1.39 5.00
C ALA A 26 -5.47 -0.56 4.30
N LEU A 27 -4.21 -0.83 4.65
CA LEU A 27 -3.03 -0.25 4.05
C LEU A 27 -2.20 -1.37 3.45
N HIS A 28 -1.87 -1.28 2.17
CA HIS A 28 -0.87 -2.15 1.58
C HIS A 28 0.52 -1.77 2.08
N CYS A 29 1.29 -2.76 2.50
CA CYS A 29 2.66 -2.53 2.94
C CYS A 29 3.60 -2.46 1.73
N VAL A 30 4.61 -1.60 1.84
CA VAL A 30 5.63 -1.38 0.80
C VAL A 30 7.02 -1.55 1.39
N VAL A 31 7.95 -2.05 0.57
CA VAL A 31 9.38 -2.10 0.85
C VAL A 31 10.09 -1.07 -0.01
N THR A 32 10.89 -0.21 0.62
CA THR A 32 11.62 0.87 -0.04
C THR A 32 12.84 1.28 0.79
N SER A 33 13.86 1.89 0.19
CA SER A 33 14.96 2.53 0.92
C SER A 33 14.68 4.00 1.24
N ASP A 34 13.57 4.54 0.72
CA ASP A 34 13.20 5.94 0.89
C ASP A 34 12.38 6.14 2.15
N ALA A 35 13.01 6.73 3.16
CA ALA A 35 12.39 7.03 4.46
C ALA A 35 11.29 8.11 4.36
N THR A 36 11.17 8.81 3.23
CA THR A 36 10.09 9.78 2.99
C THR A 36 8.84 9.13 2.38
N CYS A 37 8.92 7.86 2.01
CA CYS A 37 7.75 7.12 1.55
C CYS A 37 6.71 7.01 2.68
N ARG A 38 5.45 7.23 2.33
CA ARG A 38 4.31 7.16 3.24
C ARG A 38 3.25 6.22 2.68
N PRO A 39 2.62 5.39 3.51
CA PRO A 39 1.52 4.56 3.09
C PRO A 39 0.26 5.43 2.92
N VAL A 40 -0.65 4.96 2.09
CA VAL A 40 -1.91 5.63 1.78
C VAL A 40 -3.04 4.70 2.16
N VAL A 41 -4.11 5.26 2.72
CA VAL A 41 -5.34 4.51 3.00
C VAL A 41 -5.90 3.98 1.68
N TRP A 42 -5.77 2.69 1.45
CA TRP A 42 -6.08 2.09 0.16
C TRP A 42 -7.54 1.62 0.08
N TRP A 43 -8.05 1.10 1.20
CA TRP A 43 -9.42 0.61 1.32
C TRP A 43 -10.00 0.97 2.69
N GLN A 44 -11.33 1.15 2.73
CA GLN A 44 -12.08 1.36 3.95
C GLN A 44 -13.50 0.79 3.83
N ALA A 45 -14.11 0.41 4.96
CA ALA A 45 -15.55 0.16 5.05
C ALA A 45 -16.09 0.41 6.47
N ASP A 46 -17.40 0.67 6.53
CA ASP A 46 -18.14 0.67 7.80
C ASP A 46 -18.19 -0.75 8.38
N ALA A 47 -18.19 -0.85 9.72
CA ALA A 47 -18.16 -2.14 10.41
C ALA A 47 -19.41 -2.98 10.10
N MET A 48 -19.21 -4.23 9.68
CA MET A 48 -20.27 -5.22 9.40
C MET A 48 -19.86 -6.60 9.94
N PRO A 49 -20.79 -7.50 10.29
CA PRO A 49 -20.47 -8.81 10.88
C PRO A 49 -19.50 -9.66 10.05
N ARG A 50 -19.51 -9.47 8.73
CA ARG A 50 -18.58 -10.06 7.79
C ARG A 50 -18.19 -9.00 6.77
N MET A 51 -16.88 -8.82 6.56
CA MET A 51 -16.31 -7.89 5.61
C MET A 51 -15.23 -8.58 4.79
N THR A 52 -15.10 -8.16 3.53
CA THR A 52 -14.14 -8.71 2.58
C THR A 52 -13.24 -7.60 2.07
N VAL A 53 -11.93 -7.77 2.25
CA VAL A 53 -10.90 -6.92 1.65
C VAL A 53 -10.25 -7.72 0.53
N GLY A 54 -10.66 -7.44 -0.71
CA GLY A 54 -10.18 -8.15 -1.90
C GLY A 54 -9.42 -7.23 -2.86
N TRP A 55 -8.46 -7.79 -3.61
CA TRP A 55 -7.77 -7.09 -4.70
C TRP A 55 -7.17 -8.01 -5.74
N SER A 56 -6.90 -7.43 -6.92
CA SER A 56 -6.13 -8.07 -7.97
C SER A 56 -4.62 -7.95 -7.73
N ARG A 57 -3.85 -8.91 -8.24
CA ARG A 57 -2.37 -8.89 -8.19
C ARG A 57 -1.74 -7.74 -8.99
N GLU A 58 -2.50 -7.08 -9.86
CA GLU A 58 -1.96 -6.06 -10.76
C GLU A 58 -1.61 -4.79 -9.96
N VAL A 59 -0.31 -4.55 -9.88
CA VAL A 59 0.24 -3.31 -9.33
C VAL A 59 0.51 -2.36 -10.49
N GLY A 60 -0.02 -1.15 -10.34
CA GLY A 60 0.28 -0.01 -11.17
C GLY A 60 1.23 0.96 -10.47
N ALA A 61 1.62 1.97 -11.23
CA ALA A 61 2.33 3.13 -10.76
C ALA A 61 1.51 4.39 -11.05
N PHE A 62 1.73 5.42 -10.25
CA PHE A 62 1.16 6.73 -10.53
C PHE A 62 2.20 7.84 -10.36
N THR A 63 1.87 9.00 -10.93
CA THR A 63 2.51 10.27 -10.61
C THR A 63 1.45 11.30 -10.20
N ALA A 64 1.84 12.25 -9.37
CA ALA A 64 0.99 13.33 -8.88
C ALA A 64 1.80 14.62 -8.69
N SER A 65 1.07 15.74 -8.61
CA SER A 65 1.62 17.06 -8.29
C SER A 65 1.30 17.51 -6.86
N SER A 66 0.39 16.81 -6.15
CA SER A 66 0.08 17.06 -4.75
C SER A 66 1.26 16.64 -3.86
N PRO A 67 1.68 17.43 -2.86
CA PRO A 67 2.76 17.04 -1.96
C PRO A 67 2.40 15.80 -1.13
N VAL A 68 3.42 15.03 -0.74
CA VAL A 68 3.25 13.93 0.22
C VAL A 68 3.25 14.52 1.63
N ALA A 69 2.05 14.84 2.13
CA ALA A 69 1.87 15.37 3.49
C ALA A 69 0.81 14.57 4.24
N ALA A 70 1.03 14.33 5.54
CA ALA A 70 0.11 13.58 6.39
C ALA A 70 -1.30 14.18 6.33
N GLY A 71 -2.32 13.32 6.27
CA GLY A 71 -3.73 13.74 6.26
C GLY A 71 -4.20 14.31 4.93
N THR A 72 -3.34 14.44 3.92
CA THR A 72 -3.71 14.97 2.61
C THR A 72 -4.05 13.84 1.63
N PRO A 73 -5.06 14.02 0.75
CA PRO A 73 -5.36 13.06 -0.29
C PRO A 73 -4.33 13.12 -1.42
N VAL A 74 -3.81 11.96 -1.81
CA VAL A 74 -3.03 11.80 -3.04
C VAL A 74 -3.98 11.80 -4.22
N ARG A 75 -3.74 12.69 -5.18
CA ARG A 75 -4.53 12.77 -6.41
C ARG A 75 -3.63 12.45 -7.61
N PRO A 76 -3.63 11.18 -8.07
CA PRO A 76 -2.91 10.81 -9.29
C PRO A 76 -3.30 11.70 -10.47
N GLY A 77 -2.31 12.28 -11.14
CA GLY A 77 -2.48 12.96 -12.41
C GLY A 77 -2.24 12.03 -13.61
N PHE A 78 -1.47 10.97 -13.38
CA PHE A 78 -1.20 9.91 -14.35
C PHE A 78 -1.09 8.57 -13.61
N THR A 79 -1.72 7.54 -14.15
CA THR A 79 -1.68 6.17 -13.61
C THR A 79 -1.52 5.20 -14.77
N THR A 80 -0.64 4.22 -14.63
CA THR A 80 -0.44 3.17 -15.63
C THR A 80 -0.07 1.85 -14.95
N PRO A 81 -0.45 0.68 -15.52
CA PRO A 81 0.12 -0.59 -15.11
C PRO A 81 1.65 -0.55 -15.25
N VAL A 82 2.37 -0.95 -14.19
CA VAL A 82 3.83 -1.12 -14.21
C VAL A 82 4.15 -2.34 -13.35
N PRO A 83 4.32 -3.52 -13.96
CA PRO A 83 4.61 -4.72 -13.21
C PRO A 83 5.99 -4.63 -12.53
N PRO A 84 6.19 -5.32 -11.39
CA PRO A 84 7.52 -5.47 -10.80
C PRO A 84 8.52 -6.03 -11.81
N GLY A 85 9.70 -5.44 -11.91
CA GLY A 85 10.68 -5.71 -12.97
C GLY A 85 10.79 -4.61 -14.01
N GLU A 86 9.82 -3.70 -14.09
CA GLU A 86 9.80 -2.61 -15.07
C GLU A 86 10.11 -1.23 -14.47
N LEU A 87 10.36 -0.27 -15.35
CA LEU A 87 10.73 1.10 -15.04
C LEU A 87 9.68 2.07 -15.59
N LEU A 88 9.12 2.93 -14.75
CA LEU A 88 8.39 4.11 -15.18
C LEU A 88 9.36 5.28 -15.39
N ARG A 89 9.62 5.64 -16.65
CA ARG A 89 10.40 6.82 -17.01
C ARG A 89 9.50 8.04 -17.03
N VAL A 90 9.59 8.87 -15.99
CA VAL A 90 8.79 10.09 -15.79
C VAL A 90 9.42 11.27 -16.53
N GLY A 91 8.64 11.93 -17.37
CA GLY A 91 9.02 13.09 -18.17
C GLY A 91 8.30 14.37 -17.74
N ALA A 92 8.34 15.38 -18.63
CA ALA A 92 7.69 16.66 -18.39
C ALA A 92 6.17 16.49 -18.16
N GLY A 93 5.60 17.27 -17.24
CA GLY A 93 4.20 17.16 -16.86
C GLY A 93 3.86 15.96 -15.96
N GLY A 94 4.86 15.16 -15.55
CA GLY A 94 4.66 13.98 -14.71
C GLY A 94 4.14 12.76 -15.47
N ILE A 95 4.02 12.81 -16.79
CA ILE A 95 3.60 11.68 -17.60
C ILE A 95 4.79 10.73 -17.79
N GLY A 96 4.54 9.42 -17.77
CA GLY A 96 5.60 8.42 -17.87
C GLY A 96 5.43 7.42 -19.01
N GLU A 97 6.55 6.82 -19.38
CA GLU A 97 6.62 5.68 -20.30
C GLU A 97 7.15 4.47 -19.54
N VAL A 98 6.55 3.30 -19.79
CA VAL A 98 6.94 2.05 -19.16
C VAL A 98 8.00 1.34 -20.00
N LEU A 99 9.14 1.03 -19.39
CA LEU A 99 10.29 0.40 -20.04
C LEU A 99 10.62 -0.93 -19.37
N ARG A 100 10.96 -1.94 -20.19
CA ARG A 100 11.36 -3.29 -19.76
C ARG A 100 12.83 -3.36 -19.33
N GLU A 101 13.28 -2.41 -18.54
CA GLU A 101 14.67 -2.28 -18.08
C GLU A 101 14.81 -1.98 -16.57
N GLY A 102 13.79 -2.36 -15.80
CA GLY A 102 13.75 -2.18 -14.35
C GLY A 102 14.59 -3.21 -13.57
N TYR A 103 14.27 -3.34 -12.29
CA TYR A 103 14.97 -4.24 -11.37
C TYR A 103 14.01 -5.36 -10.95
N PRO A 104 14.45 -6.63 -10.89
CA PRO A 104 13.59 -7.75 -10.53
C PRO A 104 12.84 -7.51 -9.22
N GLY A 105 11.52 -7.73 -9.23
CA GLY A 105 10.69 -7.68 -8.03
C GLY A 105 10.41 -6.27 -7.47
N VAL A 106 10.78 -5.19 -8.17
CA VAL A 106 10.43 -3.81 -7.77
C VAL A 106 9.87 -3.04 -8.96
N VAL A 107 9.08 -2.01 -8.69
CA VAL A 107 8.74 -0.99 -9.68
C VAL A 107 9.75 0.14 -9.53
N ALA A 108 10.46 0.44 -10.61
CA ALA A 108 11.41 1.54 -10.64
C ALA A 108 10.75 2.80 -11.22
N PHE A 109 11.20 3.97 -10.76
CA PHE A 109 10.75 5.28 -11.18
C PHE A 109 11.97 6.13 -11.49
N LEU A 110 12.13 6.59 -12.73
CA LEU A 110 13.22 7.48 -13.12
C LEU A 110 12.65 8.82 -13.56
N ASN A 111 12.99 9.88 -12.84
CA ASN A 111 12.67 11.24 -13.26
C ASN A 111 13.75 11.76 -14.21
N THR A 112 13.38 11.99 -15.46
CA THR A 112 14.30 12.52 -16.49
C THR A 112 14.38 14.04 -16.52
N THR A 113 13.54 14.71 -15.72
CA THR A 113 13.47 16.17 -15.61
C THR A 113 14.29 16.67 -14.40
N THR A 114 14.32 18.00 -14.21
CA THR A 114 14.89 18.64 -13.01
C THR A 114 13.83 18.97 -11.96
N SER A 115 12.54 18.86 -12.28
CA SER A 115 11.44 19.19 -11.38
C SER A 115 11.04 17.96 -10.55
N PRO A 116 10.72 18.11 -9.25
CA PRO A 116 10.24 16.99 -8.46
C PRO A 116 8.81 16.61 -8.85
N PHE A 117 8.49 15.32 -8.71
CA PHE A 117 7.12 14.80 -8.80
C PHE A 117 6.81 13.99 -7.54
N VAL A 118 5.53 13.70 -7.30
CA VAL A 118 5.15 12.61 -6.39
C VAL A 118 4.90 11.36 -7.21
N VAL A 119 5.39 10.23 -6.73
CA VAL A 119 5.18 8.92 -7.35
C VAL A 119 4.79 7.88 -6.32
N GLY A 120 4.23 6.77 -6.77
CA GLY A 120 3.89 5.69 -5.88
C GLY A 120 3.31 4.49 -6.59
N LEU A 121 3.06 3.45 -5.80
CA LEU A 121 2.35 2.26 -6.26
C LEU A 121 0.84 2.47 -6.14
N ALA A 122 0.09 1.83 -7.03
CA ALA A 122 -1.37 1.78 -6.96
C ALA A 122 -1.84 0.34 -7.21
N ALA A 123 -2.98 -0.03 -6.63
CA ALA A 123 -3.66 -1.29 -6.93
C ALA A 123 -5.17 -1.08 -7.00
N VAL A 124 -5.85 -1.98 -7.70
CA VAL A 124 -7.30 -1.97 -7.84
C VAL A 124 -7.92 -2.85 -6.74
N PRO A 125 -8.61 -2.27 -5.74
CA PRO A 125 -9.44 -3.07 -4.84
C PRO A 125 -10.57 -3.76 -5.60
N ASP A 126 -11.02 -4.90 -5.10
CA ASP A 126 -12.16 -5.60 -5.68
C ASP A 126 -13.41 -4.72 -5.73
N GLY A 127 -14.09 -4.78 -6.87
CA GLY A 127 -15.25 -3.93 -7.17
C GLY A 127 -14.93 -2.47 -7.50
N ALA A 128 -13.68 -2.02 -7.38
CA ALA A 128 -13.27 -0.69 -7.84
C ALA A 128 -12.97 -0.70 -9.36
N ARG A 129 -13.26 0.43 -10.03
CA ARG A 129 -12.94 0.62 -11.45
C ARG A 129 -11.56 1.21 -11.69
N GLU A 130 -11.03 1.93 -10.70
CA GLU A 130 -9.81 2.72 -10.83
C GLU A 130 -8.78 2.28 -9.78
N PRO A 131 -7.48 2.24 -10.15
CA PRO A 131 -6.42 1.99 -9.19
C PRO A 131 -6.37 3.07 -8.12
N ARG A 132 -6.09 2.66 -6.88
CA ARG A 132 -5.94 3.54 -5.73
C ARG A 132 -4.49 3.54 -5.25
N PRO A 133 -3.94 4.72 -4.87
CA PRO A 133 -2.61 4.78 -4.29
C PRO A 133 -2.46 3.86 -3.07
N ILE A 134 -1.35 3.13 -3.02
CA ILE A 134 -0.92 2.29 -1.91
C ILE A 134 0.10 3.03 -1.04
N CYS A 135 1.01 3.73 -1.69
CA CYS A 135 2.05 4.51 -1.05
C CYS A 135 2.39 5.72 -1.94
N ALA A 136 2.99 6.74 -1.36
CA ALA A 136 3.46 7.90 -2.09
C ALA A 136 4.84 8.32 -1.57
N THR A 137 5.68 8.83 -2.47
CA THR A 137 6.95 9.46 -2.11
C THR A 137 7.33 10.56 -3.10
N THR A 138 8.27 11.42 -2.72
CA THR A 138 8.81 12.45 -3.61
C THR A 138 9.90 11.87 -4.51
N LEU A 139 9.77 12.04 -5.82
CA LEU A 139 10.76 11.70 -6.82
C LEU A 139 11.44 12.97 -7.33
N HIS A 140 12.61 13.28 -6.77
CA HIS A 140 13.40 14.43 -7.21
C HIS A 140 13.95 14.27 -8.64
N GLY A 141 14.32 15.39 -9.24
CA GLY A 141 14.86 15.44 -10.61
C GLY A 141 16.12 14.60 -10.76
N ARG A 142 16.21 13.84 -11.86
CA ARG A 142 17.35 12.96 -12.20
C ARG A 142 17.61 11.84 -11.19
N ILE A 143 16.65 11.53 -10.32
CA ILE A 143 16.74 10.43 -9.36
C ILE A 143 15.98 9.21 -9.88
N LEU A 144 16.55 8.04 -9.60
CA LEU A 144 15.91 6.74 -9.69
C LEU A 144 15.43 6.33 -8.29
N GLN A 145 14.15 5.98 -8.16
CA GLN A 145 13.57 5.43 -6.94
C GLN A 145 12.99 4.04 -7.22
N THR A 146 13.03 3.14 -6.24
CA THR A 146 12.42 1.81 -6.35
C THR A 146 11.42 1.58 -5.23
N LEU A 147 10.27 1.02 -5.56
CA LEU A 147 9.23 0.63 -4.61
C LEU A 147 8.84 -0.83 -4.86
N ARG A 148 8.66 -1.62 -3.80
CA ARG A 148 8.24 -3.02 -3.90
C ARG A 148 7.01 -3.28 -3.05
N PRO A 149 5.91 -3.83 -3.61
CA PRO A 149 4.81 -4.36 -2.79
C PRO A 149 5.34 -5.42 -1.82
N ALA A 150 5.00 -5.33 -0.53
CA ALA A 150 5.55 -6.25 0.46
C ALA A 150 4.84 -7.61 0.55
N GLY A 151 3.73 -7.81 -0.18
CA GLY A 151 2.86 -8.99 0.01
C GLY A 151 2.17 -8.99 1.39
N ARG A 152 1.92 -7.81 1.95
CA ARG A 152 1.29 -7.65 3.27
C ARG A 152 0.25 -6.54 3.26
N VAL A 153 -0.77 -6.71 4.09
CA VAL A 153 -1.81 -5.71 4.35
C VAL A 153 -1.90 -5.48 5.85
N LEU A 154 -1.94 -4.21 6.25
CA LEU A 154 -2.20 -3.79 7.61
C LEU A 154 -3.68 -3.44 7.75
N LEU A 155 -4.37 -4.11 8.67
CA LEU A 155 -5.78 -3.90 9.01
C LEU A 155 -5.90 -3.20 10.36
N VAL A 156 -6.73 -2.15 10.44
CA VAL A 156 -6.94 -1.42 11.70
C VAL A 156 -8.33 -0.78 11.74
N PHE A 157 -9.01 -0.88 12.88
CA PHE A 157 -10.20 -0.07 13.15
C PHE A 157 -9.80 1.28 13.75
N THR A 158 -10.32 2.36 13.18
CA THR A 158 -10.10 3.71 13.71
C THR A 158 -11.39 4.52 13.66
N SER A 159 -11.60 5.38 14.67
CA SER A 159 -12.68 6.38 14.69
C SER A 159 -12.29 7.70 14.00
N GLY A 160 -11.04 7.79 13.54
CA GLY A 160 -10.49 8.95 12.83
C GLY A 160 -11.04 9.09 11.41
N ARG A 161 -11.08 10.33 10.89
CA ARG A 161 -11.51 10.63 9.52
C ARG A 161 -10.39 10.35 8.52
N LEU A 162 -10.06 9.08 8.34
CA LEU A 162 -9.13 8.65 7.30
C LEU A 162 -9.92 8.27 6.05
N ALA A 163 -9.89 9.15 5.04
CA ALA A 163 -10.48 8.83 3.75
C ALA A 163 -9.53 7.98 2.90
N VAL A 164 -10.09 7.09 2.07
CA VAL A 164 -9.35 6.43 0.99
C VAL A 164 -8.59 7.47 0.16
N GLY A 165 -7.32 7.18 -0.13
CA GLY A 165 -6.40 8.05 -0.83
C GLY A 165 -5.62 9.00 0.08
N THR A 166 -5.92 9.06 1.38
CA THR A 166 -5.20 9.93 2.33
C THR A 166 -3.86 9.34 2.75
N VAL A 167 -2.81 10.16 2.72
CA VAL A 167 -1.47 9.83 3.23
C VAL A 167 -1.54 9.67 4.76
N VAL A 168 -1.05 8.52 5.24
CA VAL A 168 -0.85 8.28 6.67
C VAL A 168 0.55 8.76 7.03
N GLY A 169 0.62 9.62 8.04
CA GLY A 169 1.89 10.11 8.59
C GLY A 169 1.81 10.20 10.10
N ASP A 170 2.90 10.66 10.72
CA ASP A 170 3.06 10.68 12.18
C ASP A 170 1.94 11.44 12.88
N ASP A 171 1.52 12.58 12.33
CA ASP A 171 0.44 13.39 12.88
C ASP A 171 -0.90 12.67 12.82
N VAL A 172 -1.20 12.02 11.70
CA VAL A 172 -2.43 11.22 11.54
C VAL A 172 -2.40 10.04 12.49
N ALA A 173 -1.29 9.30 12.55
CA ALA A 173 -1.04 8.22 13.51
C ALA A 173 -1.07 8.68 14.98
N SER A 174 -0.96 9.99 15.22
CA SER A 174 -0.95 10.62 16.55
C SER A 174 -2.17 11.50 16.82
N GLU A 175 -3.08 11.68 15.85
CA GLU A 175 -4.35 12.39 16.06
C GLU A 175 -5.13 11.67 17.16
N PRO A 176 -5.98 12.37 17.93
CA PRO A 176 -6.88 11.78 18.92
C PRO A 176 -8.02 10.96 18.24
N GLY A 177 -7.65 9.99 17.42
CA GLY A 177 -8.46 8.85 17.02
C GLY A 177 -8.00 7.64 17.82
N CYS A 178 -8.94 6.86 18.35
CA CYS A 178 -8.60 5.66 19.08
C CYS A 178 -8.05 4.63 18.07
N TYR A 179 -6.76 4.31 18.16
CA TYR A 179 -6.20 3.17 17.46
C TYR A 179 -6.58 1.92 18.23
N SER A 180 -7.38 1.06 17.59
CA SER A 180 -7.51 -0.32 18.02
C SER A 180 -6.19 -1.07 17.78
N PRO A 181 -5.99 -2.24 18.40
CA PRO A 181 -4.98 -3.18 17.92
C PRO A 181 -5.09 -3.34 16.40
N ALA A 182 -3.96 -3.41 15.71
CA ALA A 182 -3.90 -3.65 14.27
C ALA A 182 -3.51 -5.10 13.99
N LEU A 183 -3.70 -5.54 12.75
CA LEU A 183 -3.27 -6.85 12.29
C LEU A 183 -2.46 -6.69 11.01
N LEU A 184 -1.20 -7.12 11.05
CA LEU A 184 -0.42 -7.28 9.84
C LEU A 184 -0.69 -8.67 9.28
N VAL A 185 -1.14 -8.74 8.02
CA VAL A 185 -1.48 -9.99 7.34
C VAL A 185 -0.52 -10.18 6.18
N ASP A 186 0.25 -11.27 6.23
CA ASP A 186 1.03 -11.77 5.11
C ASP A 186 0.07 -12.52 4.17
N VAL A 187 0.10 -12.15 2.89
CA VAL A 187 -0.80 -12.73 1.91
C VAL A 187 -0.02 -13.09 0.67
N ASP A 188 0.05 -14.39 0.39
CA ASP A 188 0.56 -14.82 -0.88
C ASP A 188 -0.47 -14.58 -1.99
N PRO A 189 0.00 -14.48 -3.23
CA PRO A 189 -0.89 -14.21 -4.33
C PRO A 189 -1.92 -15.36 -4.53
N ASP A 190 -3.20 -15.00 -4.71
CA ASP A 190 -4.38 -15.92 -4.81
C ASP A 190 -4.72 -16.70 -3.53
N GLU A 191 -4.33 -16.18 -2.38
CA GLU A 191 -4.78 -16.70 -1.10
C GLU A 191 -6.06 -16.03 -0.61
N GLU A 192 -6.86 -16.83 0.09
CA GLU A 192 -7.95 -16.37 0.93
C GLU A 192 -7.54 -16.54 2.40
N ARG A 193 -7.67 -15.48 3.19
CA ARG A 193 -7.38 -15.49 4.62
C ARG A 193 -8.64 -15.13 5.41
N GLN A 194 -8.83 -15.77 6.55
CA GLN A 194 -9.93 -15.46 7.45
C GLN A 194 -9.40 -15.06 8.82
N VAL A 195 -9.89 -13.93 9.33
CA VAL A 195 -9.56 -13.40 10.65
C VAL A 195 -10.84 -13.04 11.38
N ALA A 196 -10.76 -12.97 12.71
CA ALA A 196 -11.82 -12.42 13.53
C ALA A 196 -11.30 -11.20 14.31
N TYR A 197 -12.20 -10.28 14.58
CA TYR A 197 -11.95 -9.13 15.43
C TYR A 197 -13.00 -9.05 16.53
N ASP A 198 -12.54 -8.90 17.76
CA ASP A 198 -13.34 -8.55 18.91
C ASP A 198 -12.87 -7.19 19.46
N ILE A 199 -13.80 -6.34 19.88
CA ILE A 199 -13.44 -5.00 20.34
C ILE A 199 -12.67 -5.01 21.66
N ASP A 200 -12.92 -6.01 22.51
CA ASP A 200 -12.32 -6.13 23.84
C ASP A 200 -11.10 -7.07 23.80
N GLU A 201 -11.12 -8.11 22.95
CA GLU A 201 -10.03 -9.12 22.87
C GLU A 201 -9.03 -8.89 21.72
N GLY A 202 -9.37 -8.05 20.74
CA GLY A 202 -8.53 -7.74 19.59
C GLY A 202 -8.66 -8.75 18.44
N TRP A 203 -7.56 -8.94 17.71
CA TRP A 203 -7.53 -9.81 16.53
C TRP A 203 -7.24 -11.26 16.89
N SER A 204 -7.94 -12.18 16.23
CA SER A 204 -7.65 -13.61 16.26
C SER A 204 -7.64 -14.20 14.85
N THR A 205 -6.90 -15.29 14.71
CA THR A 205 -6.75 -16.06 13.46
C THR A 205 -7.06 -17.52 13.72
N ASP A 206 -7.26 -18.28 12.64
CA ASP A 206 -7.35 -19.74 12.71
C ASP A 206 -6.02 -20.38 13.19
N ASP A 207 -6.07 -21.68 13.53
CA ASP A 207 -5.18 -22.39 14.47
C ASP A 207 -3.65 -22.25 14.27
N ASP A 208 -3.14 -22.01 13.06
CA ASP A 208 -1.68 -21.86 12.84
C ASP A 208 -1.19 -20.41 12.94
N GLY A 209 -2.05 -19.42 12.65
CA GLY A 209 -1.82 -17.97 12.80
C GLY A 209 -0.52 -17.33 12.26
N SER A 210 0.41 -18.09 11.69
CA SER A 210 1.79 -17.66 11.42
C SER A 210 1.91 -16.60 10.32
N TRP A 211 0.87 -16.46 9.52
CA TRP A 211 0.71 -15.49 8.43
C TRP A 211 0.10 -14.17 8.92
N ALA A 212 -0.24 -14.05 10.22
CA ALA A 212 -0.73 -12.81 10.79
C ALA A 212 0.07 -12.42 12.03
N THR A 213 0.24 -11.12 12.24
CA THR A 213 0.93 -10.57 13.41
C THR A 213 0.07 -9.49 14.03
N PRO A 214 -0.54 -9.74 15.20
CA PRO A 214 -1.26 -8.70 15.92
C PRO A 214 -0.28 -7.64 16.40
N LEU A 215 -0.66 -6.38 16.25
CA LEU A 215 0.08 -5.22 16.70
C LEU A 215 -0.73 -4.54 17.81
N PRO A 216 -0.10 -4.15 18.92
CA PRO A 216 -0.80 -3.42 19.98
C PRO A 216 -1.31 -2.08 19.46
N ALA A 217 -2.31 -1.51 20.14
CA ALA A 217 -2.85 -0.18 19.84
C ALA A 217 -1.80 0.95 19.83
N THR A 218 -0.66 0.75 20.51
CA THR A 218 0.47 1.69 20.59
C THR A 218 1.54 1.45 19.53
N ALA A 219 1.34 0.50 18.61
CA ALA A 219 2.30 0.20 17.56
C ALA A 219 2.45 1.36 16.58
N ASP A 220 3.68 1.56 16.11
CA ASP A 220 3.96 2.47 15.00
C ASP A 220 3.46 1.86 13.69
N LEU A 221 2.24 2.26 13.29
CA LEU A 221 1.60 1.78 12.07
C LEU A 221 2.36 2.22 10.80
N LEU A 222 3.06 3.35 10.86
CA LEU A 222 3.88 3.82 9.75
C LEU A 222 5.08 2.89 9.54
N ALA A 223 5.80 2.57 10.61
CA ALA A 223 6.91 1.61 10.57
C ALA A 223 6.45 0.18 10.20
N ALA A 224 5.24 -0.21 10.59
CA ALA A 224 4.66 -1.50 10.20
C ALA A 224 4.34 -1.55 8.69
N ALA A 225 3.84 -0.46 8.12
CA ALA A 225 3.41 -0.41 6.72
C ALA A 225 4.56 -0.13 5.73
N VAL A 226 5.62 0.57 6.14
CA VAL A 226 6.77 0.90 5.28
C VAL A 226 8.03 0.23 5.82
N ARG A 227 8.50 -0.80 5.12
CA ARG A 227 9.70 -1.54 5.51
C ARG A 227 10.93 -1.05 4.76
N PRO A 228 12.08 -0.86 5.44
CA PRO A 228 13.33 -0.57 4.77
C PRO A 228 13.79 -1.75 3.91
N THR A 229 14.37 -1.47 2.74
CA THR A 229 15.08 -2.49 1.95
C THR A 229 16.41 -2.83 2.63
N LEU A 230 16.63 -4.09 3.00
CA LEU A 230 17.91 -4.56 3.52
C LEU A 230 18.78 -5.07 2.35
N GLY A 231 19.69 -4.23 1.85
CA GLY A 231 20.75 -4.62 0.91
C GLY A 231 20.69 -3.98 -0.50
N PRO A 232 21.81 -4.00 -1.26
CA PRO A 232 21.87 -3.44 -2.61
C PRO A 232 21.08 -4.28 -3.62
N GLN A 233 20.19 -3.65 -4.39
CA GLN A 233 19.47 -4.26 -5.50
C GLN A 233 20.39 -4.36 -6.72
N THR A 234 20.76 -5.55 -7.16
CA THR A 234 21.54 -5.75 -8.38
C THR A 234 20.64 -5.69 -9.61
N ARG A 235 21.05 -4.96 -10.64
CA ARG A 235 20.33 -4.93 -11.94
C ARG A 235 20.31 -6.34 -12.53
N GLY A 236 19.14 -6.82 -12.94
CA GLY A 236 19.02 -8.11 -13.61
C GLY A 236 19.82 -8.11 -14.92
N PRO A 237 20.29 -9.27 -15.42
CA PRO A 237 20.98 -9.35 -16.70
C PRO A 237 20.04 -8.85 -17.80
N GLY A 238 20.32 -7.66 -18.32
CA GLY A 238 19.62 -7.15 -19.49
C GLY A 238 19.79 -8.15 -20.61
N THR A 239 18.68 -8.68 -21.13
CA THR A 239 18.69 -9.50 -22.35
C THR A 239 19.18 -8.62 -23.48
N SER A 240 20.49 -8.68 -23.74
CA SER A 240 21.08 -8.14 -24.96
C SER A 240 20.49 -8.93 -26.11
N GLY A 241 19.66 -8.27 -26.92
CA GLY A 241 19.22 -8.83 -28.19
C GLY A 241 20.43 -9.13 -29.08
N PRO A 242 20.36 -10.15 -29.95
CA PRO A 242 21.50 -10.54 -30.76
C PRO A 242 21.87 -9.38 -31.69
N ALA A 243 23.13 -8.95 -31.61
CA ALA A 243 23.72 -8.07 -32.60
C ALA A 243 23.72 -8.80 -33.95
N GLY A 244 22.78 -8.45 -34.83
CA GLY A 244 22.80 -8.85 -36.22
C GLY A 244 24.00 -8.19 -36.90
N GLY A 245 25.01 -8.99 -37.22
CA GLY A 245 26.08 -8.62 -38.14
C GLY A 245 25.77 -9.16 -39.55
N PRO A 246 25.91 -8.36 -40.61
CA PRO A 246 26.08 -8.86 -41.97
C PRO A 246 27.47 -9.49 -42.18
#